data_AF-A0A7G9SHX1-F1
#
_entry.id   AF-A0A7G9SHX1-F1
#
_cell.length_a   1.000
_cell.length_b   1.000
_cell.length_c   1.000
_cell.angle_alpha   90.00
_cell.angle_beta   90.00
_cell.angle_gamma   90.00
#
_symmetry.space_group_name_H-M   'P 1'
#
loop_
_entity.id
_entity.type
_entity.pdbx_description
1 polymer ?
#
loop_
_entity_poly.entity_id
_entity_poly.type
_entity_poly.pdbx_seq_one_letter_code
_entity_poly.pdbx_strand_id
1 'polypeptide(L)'
;MFSISQMLSVREQTKLSTRTFETLLDLNDRPHLLLAIEIRGAIFPHMNAEPFVQIVDERRRGARSWIADVADDGSAITGYFPLDADLSGSIVEFGYGSSAFGRIANYRASGEKLDRDRLSARTVVVTIELIRKISKLKSDEDPLAVLTE
;
A
#
# COMPACT_ATOMS: atom_id res chain seq x y z
N MET A 1 6.70 29.71 6.62
CA MET A 1 7.49 28.48 6.36
C MET A 1 7.50 27.70 7.67
N PHE A 2 6.58 26.73 7.83
CA PHE A 2 6.49 25.96 9.06
C PHE A 2 7.55 24.86 9.06
N SER A 3 8.27 24.72 10.18
CA SER A 3 9.27 23.67 10.36
C SER A 3 8.59 22.31 10.48
N ILE A 4 9.06 21.31 9.72
CA ILE A 4 8.55 19.92 9.73
C ILE A 4 8.57 19.33 11.15
N SER A 5 9.50 19.77 12.00
CA SER A 5 9.61 19.32 13.39
C SER A 5 8.53 19.87 14.33
N GLN A 6 7.76 20.88 13.92
CA GLN A 6 6.72 21.49 14.77
C GLN A 6 5.28 21.02 14.46
N MET A 7 5.05 20.25 13.40
CA MET A 7 3.69 19.88 12.99
C MET A 7 3.16 18.57 13.60
N LEU A 8 3.98 17.80 14.32
CA LEU A 8 3.55 16.53 14.92
C LEU A 8 4.19 16.32 16.31
N SER A 9 3.87 17.20 17.25
CA SER A 9 3.70 16.74 18.63
C SER A 9 2.27 16.22 18.78
N VAL A 10 1.95 15.14 18.06
CA VAL A 10 0.71 14.37 18.28
C VAL A 10 0.95 13.52 19.53
N ARG A 11 0.86 14.18 20.68
CA ARG A 11 0.87 13.59 22.02
C ARG A 11 -0.50 13.07 22.45
N GLU A 12 -1.51 13.13 21.59
CA GLU A 12 -2.72 12.34 21.75
C GLU A 12 -2.56 11.05 20.96
N GLN A 13 -2.62 9.92 21.66
CA GLN A 13 -2.64 8.57 21.11
C GLN A 13 -3.81 8.41 20.15
N THR A 14 -3.62 8.90 18.93
CA THR A 14 -4.59 8.74 17.86
C THR A 14 -4.64 7.25 17.57
N LYS A 15 -5.74 6.60 17.93
CA LYS A 15 -5.88 5.16 17.80
C LYS A 15 -5.94 4.80 16.32
N LEU A 16 -4.78 4.46 15.76
CA LEU A 16 -4.68 3.99 14.39
C LEU A 16 -5.44 2.66 14.26
N SER A 17 -6.16 2.51 13.16
CA SER A 17 -6.84 1.26 12.78
C SER A 17 -6.36 0.79 11.43
N THR A 18 -6.24 -0.52 11.28
CA THR A 18 -5.89 -1.17 10.01
C THR A 18 -7.02 -2.04 9.51
N ARG A 19 -7.27 -2.03 8.20
CA ARG A 19 -8.16 -2.98 7.52
C ARG A 19 -7.42 -3.61 6.34
N THR A 20 -7.53 -4.93 6.21
CA THR A 20 -6.99 -5.68 5.07
C THR A 20 -8.14 -6.18 4.22
N PHE A 21 -8.08 -6.04 2.90
CA PHE A 21 -9.12 -6.52 1.99
C PHE A 21 -8.59 -6.71 0.57
N GLU A 22 -9.18 -7.62 -0.20
CA GLU A 22 -8.99 -7.65 -1.65
C GLU A 22 -9.77 -6.49 -2.29
N THR A 23 -9.16 -5.81 -3.26
CA THR A 23 -9.78 -4.69 -3.99
C THR A 23 -9.41 -4.72 -5.46
N LEU A 24 -10.23 -4.06 -6.27
CA LEU A 24 -9.88 -3.70 -7.63
C LEU A 24 -9.32 -2.28 -7.64
N LEU A 25 -8.19 -2.09 -8.30
CA LEU A 25 -7.62 -0.79 -8.61
C LEU A 25 -7.55 -0.66 -10.13
N ASP A 26 -8.15 0.39 -10.68
CA ASP A 26 -8.05 0.65 -12.11
C ASP A 26 -6.70 1.27 -12.43
N LEU A 27 -5.89 0.55 -13.21
CA LEU A 27 -4.60 1.01 -13.71
C LEU A 27 -4.62 0.87 -15.23
N ASN A 28 -4.41 1.99 -15.95
CA ASN A 28 -4.47 2.06 -17.40
C ASN A 28 -5.74 1.43 -17.99
N ASP A 29 -6.89 1.87 -17.48
CA ASP A 29 -8.22 1.43 -17.94
C ASP A 29 -8.49 -0.08 -17.80
N ARG A 30 -7.72 -0.78 -16.95
CA ARG A 30 -7.94 -2.19 -16.61
C ARG A 30 -8.04 -2.38 -15.10
N PRO A 31 -9.01 -3.17 -14.61
CA PRO A 31 -9.12 -3.48 -13.19
C PRO A 31 -8.03 -4.48 -12.78
N HIS A 32 -7.27 -4.13 -11.75
CA HIS A 32 -6.22 -4.96 -11.16
C HIS A 32 -6.63 -5.43 -9.77
N LEU A 33 -6.68 -6.75 -9.59
CA LEU A 33 -6.99 -7.37 -8.30
C LEU A 33 -5.74 -7.40 -7.42
N LEU A 34 -5.84 -6.75 -6.26
CA LEU A 34 -4.77 -6.51 -5.30
C LEU A 34 -5.25 -6.76 -3.87
N LEU A 35 -4.29 -6.92 -2.94
CA LEU A 35 -4.54 -6.82 -1.51
C LEU A 35 -4.31 -5.37 -1.07
N ALA A 36 -5.28 -4.76 -0.42
CA ALA A 36 -5.17 -3.44 0.18
C ALA A 36 -4.99 -3.55 1.70
N ILE A 37 -4.13 -2.69 2.24
CA ILE A 37 -4.04 -2.41 3.67
C ILE A 37 -4.28 -0.93 3.86
N GLU A 38 -5.46 -0.60 4.38
CA GLU A 38 -5.88 0.75 4.69
C GLU A 38 -5.55 1.06 6.15
N ILE A 39 -4.94 2.21 6.38
CA ILE A 39 -4.62 2.74 7.69
C ILE A 39 -5.40 4.04 7.88
N ARG A 40 -6.17 4.12 8.97
CA ARG A 40 -6.98 5.29 9.35
C ARG A 40 -6.65 5.76 10.75
N GLY A 41 -7.16 6.94 11.08
CA GLY A 41 -7.16 7.49 12.43
C GLY A 41 -6.37 8.78 12.54
N ALA A 42 -5.34 8.98 11.70
CA ALA A 42 -4.53 10.20 11.66
C ALA A 42 -4.84 11.05 10.41
N ILE A 43 -4.21 12.22 10.33
CA ILE A 43 -4.16 13.03 9.11
C ILE A 43 -2.86 12.70 8.39
N PHE A 44 -2.97 12.24 7.14
CA PHE A 44 -1.87 11.92 6.24
C PHE A 44 -1.75 13.05 5.21
N PRO A 45 -0.71 13.90 5.27
CA PRO A 45 -0.58 15.01 4.32
C PRO A 45 -0.16 14.53 2.94
N HIS A 46 -0.70 15.12 1.88
CA HIS A 46 -0.13 14.95 0.54
C HIS A 46 1.26 15.58 0.49
N MET A 47 2.26 14.77 0.13
CA MET A 47 3.66 15.16 0.07
C MET A 47 4.18 14.94 -1.35
N ASN A 48 5.21 15.68 -1.75
CA ASN A 48 5.90 15.44 -3.02
C ASN A 48 6.69 14.11 -3.03
N ALA A 49 6.96 13.53 -1.87
CA ALA A 49 7.59 12.23 -1.74
C ALA A 49 6.53 11.13 -1.81
N GLU A 50 6.83 10.05 -2.53
CA GLU A 50 5.89 8.93 -2.71
C GLU A 50 5.51 8.29 -1.36
N PRO A 51 4.21 8.12 -1.07
CA PRO A 51 3.79 7.39 0.11
C PRO A 51 4.21 5.92 0.05
N PHE A 52 4.30 5.27 1.19
CA PHE A 52 4.46 3.82 1.26
C PHE A 52 3.75 3.24 2.47
N VAL A 53 3.38 1.96 2.32
CA VAL A 53 3.00 1.08 3.43
C VAL A 53 3.86 -0.17 3.32
N GLN A 54 4.35 -0.68 4.44
CA GLN A 54 5.07 -1.95 4.47
C GLN A 54 4.70 -2.75 5.70
N ILE A 55 4.75 -4.07 5.56
CA ILE A 55 4.60 -5.02 6.65
C ILE A 55 5.95 -5.65 6.91
N VAL A 56 6.36 -5.67 8.17
CA VAL A 56 7.65 -6.21 8.58
C VAL A 56 7.55 -7.04 9.87
N ASP A 57 8.45 -8.01 10.01
CA ASP A 57 8.75 -8.67 11.28
C ASP A 57 9.71 -7.80 12.13
N GLU A 58 10.05 -8.28 13.34
CA GLU A 58 11.01 -7.61 14.22
C GLU A 58 12.42 -7.48 13.61
N ARG A 59 12.74 -8.29 12.60
CA ARG A 59 14.00 -8.27 11.85
C ARG A 59 13.90 -7.44 10.55
N ARG A 60 12.82 -6.67 10.39
CA ARG A 60 12.52 -5.84 9.20
C ARG A 60 12.36 -6.61 7.89
N ARG A 61 12.00 -7.89 7.96
CA ARG A 61 11.68 -8.72 6.79
C ARG A 61 10.18 -8.70 6.54
N GLY A 62 9.79 -8.60 5.28
CA GLY A 62 8.38 -8.65 4.88
C GLY A 62 8.19 -8.02 3.50
N ALA A 63 7.05 -7.36 3.30
CA ALA A 63 6.64 -6.81 2.01
C ALA A 63 6.41 -5.30 2.10
N ARG A 64 6.80 -4.58 1.05
CA ARG A 64 6.42 -3.18 0.81
C ARG A 64 5.33 -3.14 -0.24
N SER A 65 4.40 -2.21 -0.10
CA SER A 65 3.33 -1.98 -1.07
C SER A 65 3.93 -1.67 -2.45
N TRP A 66 3.30 -2.19 -3.48
CA TRP A 66 3.66 -1.88 -4.86
C TRP A 66 3.25 -0.45 -5.23
N ILE A 67 2.06 -0.06 -4.78
CA ILE A 67 1.52 1.30 -4.90
C ILE A 67 1.02 1.68 -3.51
N ALA A 68 1.14 2.95 -3.14
CA ALA A 68 0.42 3.49 -2.00
C ALA A 68 -0.25 4.80 -2.39
N ASP A 69 -1.37 5.09 -1.75
CA ASP A 69 -2.14 6.30 -2.02
C ASP A 69 -2.67 6.89 -0.71
N VAL A 70 -2.82 8.20 -0.69
CA VAL A 70 -3.41 8.95 0.42
C VAL A 70 -4.77 9.44 -0.05
N ALA A 71 -5.82 9.15 0.72
CA ALA A 71 -7.17 9.61 0.39
C ALA A 71 -7.18 11.15 0.23
N ASP A 72 -8.03 11.67 -0.66
CA ASP A 72 -8.11 13.11 -0.99
C ASP A 72 -8.31 14.03 0.24
N ASP A 73 -8.99 13.51 1.28
CA ASP A 73 -9.23 14.22 2.54
C ASP A 73 -8.11 14.03 3.58
N GLY A 74 -7.06 13.30 3.22
CA GLY A 74 -5.95 12.93 4.09
C GLY A 74 -6.34 12.00 5.25
N SER A 75 -7.53 11.39 5.25
CA SER A 75 -8.02 10.59 6.39
C SER A 75 -7.49 9.15 6.42
N ALA A 76 -6.92 8.69 5.31
CA ALA A 76 -6.42 7.35 5.15
C ALA A 76 -5.17 7.31 4.26
N ILE A 77 -4.30 6.34 4.53
CA ILE A 77 -3.26 5.89 3.60
C ILE A 77 -3.50 4.41 3.32
N THR A 78 -3.47 4.04 2.04
CA THR A 78 -3.72 2.67 1.58
C THR A 78 -2.50 2.16 0.83
N GLY A 79 -1.97 1.03 1.28
CA GLY A 79 -0.94 0.28 0.55
C GLY A 79 -1.57 -0.85 -0.25
N TYR A 80 -1.23 -0.94 -1.53
CA TYR A 80 -1.65 -2.00 -2.43
C TYR A 80 -0.52 -3.00 -2.66
N PHE A 81 -0.80 -4.27 -2.43
CA PHE A 81 0.13 -5.38 -2.48
C PHE A 81 -0.33 -6.41 -3.52
N PRO A 82 0.60 -7.12 -4.18
CA PRO A 82 0.25 -8.32 -4.93
C PRO A 82 -0.42 -9.36 -4.02
N LEU A 83 -1.32 -10.18 -4.58
CA LEU A 83 -2.14 -11.13 -3.82
C LEU A 83 -1.33 -12.22 -3.09
N ASP A 84 -0.13 -12.51 -3.56
CA ASP A 84 0.83 -13.47 -3.00
C ASP A 84 1.93 -12.80 -2.17
N ALA A 85 1.73 -11.53 -1.76
CA ALA A 85 2.64 -10.83 -0.86
C ALA A 85 2.79 -11.55 0.50
N ASP A 86 4.01 -11.57 1.03
CA ASP A 86 4.27 -12.05 2.38
C ASP A 86 3.78 -11.03 3.42
N LEU A 87 2.58 -11.28 3.96
CA LEU A 87 1.96 -10.47 5.01
C LEU A 87 2.19 -11.03 6.42
N SER A 88 3.20 -11.91 6.61
CA SER A 88 3.47 -12.56 7.91
C SER A 88 4.06 -11.65 8.98
N GLY A 89 4.52 -10.45 8.59
CA GLY A 89 5.04 -9.46 9.53
C GLY A 89 3.97 -8.99 10.53
N SER A 90 4.39 -8.73 11.77
CA SER A 90 3.52 -8.30 12.86
C SER A 90 3.44 -6.78 13.01
N ILE A 91 4.12 -6.04 12.14
CA ILE A 91 4.27 -4.59 12.22
C ILE A 91 3.90 -3.99 10.86
N VAL A 92 3.00 -3.01 10.86
CA VAL A 92 2.75 -2.14 9.70
C VAL A 92 3.48 -0.83 9.91
N GLU A 93 4.31 -0.41 8.96
CA GLU A 93 4.95 0.89 8.90
C GLU A 93 4.43 1.67 7.69
N PHE A 94 4.28 2.97 7.85
CA PHE A 94 3.86 3.86 6.75
C PHE A 94 4.63 5.17 6.81
N GLY A 95 4.78 5.82 5.66
CA GLY A 95 5.51 7.07 5.56
C GLY A 95 5.67 7.51 4.12
N TYR A 96 6.72 8.31 3.87
CA TYR A 96 6.98 8.92 2.57
C TYR A 96 8.46 8.72 2.18
N GLY A 97 8.71 8.33 0.93
CA GLY A 97 10.02 7.99 0.40
C GLY A 97 10.70 6.87 1.18
N SER A 98 11.75 7.22 1.93
CA SER A 98 12.52 6.31 2.81
C SER A 98 12.24 6.53 4.31
N SER A 99 11.42 7.51 4.67
CA SER A 99 11.18 7.89 6.06
C SER A 99 9.86 7.32 6.56
N ALA A 100 9.90 6.48 7.59
CA ALA A 100 8.70 6.00 8.28
C ALA A 100 8.16 7.09 9.22
N PHE A 101 6.87 7.36 9.10
CA PHE A 101 6.16 8.37 9.90
C PHE A 101 5.38 7.74 11.06
N GLY A 102 4.87 6.52 10.87
CA GLY A 102 4.13 5.82 11.89
C GLY A 102 4.25 4.31 11.80
N ARG A 103 3.86 3.65 12.89
CA ARG A 103 3.98 2.22 13.09
C ARG A 103 2.81 1.67 13.90
N ILE A 104 2.29 0.53 13.47
CA ILE A 104 1.23 -0.22 14.15
C ILE A 104 1.78 -1.61 14.47
N ALA A 105 1.86 -1.95 15.76
CA ALA A 105 2.33 -3.24 16.23
C ALA A 105 1.19 -4.25 16.37
N ASN A 106 1.54 -5.53 16.48
CA ASN A 106 0.61 -6.65 16.62
C ASN A 106 -0.41 -6.75 15.47
N TYR A 107 -0.04 -6.26 14.29
CA TYR A 107 -0.83 -6.44 13.08
C TYR A 107 -0.97 -7.93 12.77
N ARG A 108 -2.18 -8.31 12.36
CA ARG A 108 -2.47 -9.63 11.82
C ARG A 108 -3.32 -9.43 10.58
N ALA A 109 -2.82 -9.87 9.44
CA ALA A 109 -3.58 -9.85 8.21
C ALA A 109 -4.85 -10.68 8.39
N SER A 110 -6.01 -10.03 8.32
CA SER A 110 -7.31 -10.67 8.23
C SER A 110 -8.07 -9.95 7.12
N GLY A 111 -8.06 -10.58 5.95
CA GLY A 111 -8.52 -9.96 4.71
C GLY A 111 -9.93 -10.38 4.34
N GLU A 112 -10.81 -9.41 4.12
CA GLU A 112 -12.03 -9.65 3.35
C GLU A 112 -11.64 -9.99 1.91
N LYS A 113 -12.21 -11.08 1.36
CA LYS A 113 -11.94 -11.50 -0.02
C LYS A 113 -13.08 -11.09 -0.93
N LEU A 114 -12.75 -10.72 -2.16
CA LEU A 114 -13.77 -10.49 -3.17
C LEU A 114 -14.33 -11.81 -3.68
N ASP A 115 -15.59 -11.79 -4.09
CA ASP A 115 -16.21 -12.89 -4.80
C ASP A 115 -15.60 -12.99 -6.21
N ARG A 116 -14.75 -14.00 -6.41
CA ARG A 116 -13.97 -14.16 -7.64
C ARG A 116 -14.82 -14.50 -8.85
N ASP A 117 -15.99 -15.10 -8.65
CA ASP A 117 -16.90 -15.48 -9.74
C ASP A 117 -17.60 -14.25 -10.34
N ARG A 118 -17.58 -13.12 -9.63
CA ARG A 118 -18.15 -11.84 -10.07
C ARG A 118 -17.14 -10.92 -10.75
N LEU A 119 -15.88 -11.33 -10.84
CA LEU A 119 -14.84 -10.54 -11.48
C LEU A 119 -14.95 -10.62 -13.00
N SER A 120 -14.67 -9.49 -13.67
CA SER A 120 -14.61 -9.44 -15.13
C SER A 120 -13.49 -10.35 -15.63
N ALA A 121 -13.68 -11.01 -16.78
CA ALA A 121 -12.63 -11.76 -17.48
C ALA A 121 -11.41 -10.89 -17.87
N ARG A 122 -11.56 -9.57 -17.86
CA ARG A 122 -10.48 -8.60 -18.10
C ARG A 122 -9.70 -8.21 -16.85
N THR A 123 -10.09 -8.73 -15.68
CA THR A 123 -9.41 -8.43 -14.42
C THR A 123 -8.01 -9.03 -14.42
N VAL A 124 -7.01 -8.18 -14.18
CA VAL A 124 -5.62 -8.60 -14.05
C VAL A 124 -5.35 -9.00 -12.61
N VAL A 125 -4.97 -10.25 -12.39
CA VAL A 125 -4.58 -10.74 -11.06
C VAL A 125 -3.13 -10.36 -10.80
N VAL A 126 -2.89 -9.50 -9.82
CA VAL A 126 -1.54 -9.01 -9.54
C VAL A 126 -0.81 -9.94 -8.59
N THR A 127 0.31 -10.49 -9.05
CA THR A 127 1.23 -11.32 -8.26
C THR A 127 2.64 -10.74 -8.24
N ILE A 128 3.48 -11.19 -7.33
CA ILE A 128 4.90 -10.82 -7.26
C ILE A 128 5.60 -11.19 -8.58
N GLU A 129 5.27 -12.34 -9.17
CA GLU A 129 5.86 -12.76 -10.44
C GLU A 129 5.49 -11.81 -11.58
N LEU A 130 4.21 -11.39 -11.66
CA LEU A 130 3.76 -10.42 -12.63
C LEU A 130 4.52 -9.10 -12.47
N ILE A 131 4.59 -8.56 -11.24
CA ILE A 131 5.33 -7.32 -10.97
C ILE A 131 6.80 -7.46 -11.41
N ARG A 132 7.45 -8.58 -11.11
CA ARG A 132 8.84 -8.83 -11.53
C ARG A 132 8.99 -8.89 -13.05
N LYS A 133 8.06 -9.54 -13.76
CA LYS A 133 8.07 -9.59 -15.24
C LYS A 133 7.99 -8.19 -15.82
N ILE A 134 7.03 -7.40 -15.34
CA ILE A 134 6.85 -6.02 -15.78
C ILE A 134 8.11 -5.21 -15.43
N SER A 135 8.65 -5.33 -14.21
CA SER A 135 9.89 -4.64 -13.82
C SER A 135 11.15 -5.02 -14.59
N LYS A 136 11.24 -6.24 -15.13
CA LYS A 136 12.33 -6.65 -16.01
C LYS A 136 12.19 -6.08 -17.41
N LEU A 137 10.98 -5.92 -17.90
CA LEU A 137 10.70 -5.25 -19.18
C LEU A 137 11.01 -3.73 -19.10
N LYS A 138 10.92 -3.15 -17.91
CA LYS A 138 11.16 -1.72 -17.61
C LYS A 138 12.62 -1.30 -17.42
N SER A 139 13.63 -2.16 -17.66
CA SER A 139 15.00 -1.62 -17.62
C SER A 139 15.26 -0.58 -18.71
N ASP A 140 14.29 -0.37 -19.63
CA ASP A 140 14.34 0.66 -20.67
C ASP A 140 13.23 1.76 -20.59
N GLU A 141 12.05 1.62 -19.94
CA GLU A 141 11.01 2.69 -19.80
C GLU A 141 10.00 2.52 -18.61
N ASP A 142 9.11 3.53 -18.38
CA ASP A 142 8.23 3.78 -17.20
C ASP A 142 7.36 2.59 -16.71
N PRO A 143 7.32 2.33 -15.38
CA PRO A 143 6.55 1.27 -14.78
C PRO A 143 5.06 1.18 -15.01
N LEU A 144 4.38 2.28 -15.23
CA LEU A 144 2.94 2.25 -15.44
C LEU A 144 2.58 1.95 -16.89
N ALA A 145 3.50 2.15 -17.85
CA ALA A 145 3.22 1.96 -19.27
C ALA A 145 3.11 0.48 -19.72
N VAL A 146 3.70 -0.47 -19.00
CA VAL A 146 3.85 -1.88 -19.47
C VAL A 146 2.62 -2.76 -19.17
N LEU A 147 1.63 -2.28 -18.42
CA LEU A 147 0.40 -3.04 -18.14
C LEU A 147 -0.59 -3.07 -19.35
N THR A 148 -0.16 -2.59 -20.51
CA THR A 148 -1.01 -2.31 -21.67
C THR A 148 -1.03 -3.39 -22.75
N GLU A 149 -0.06 -4.31 -22.77
CA GLU A 149 0.03 -5.37 -23.80
C GLU A 149 -0.59 -6.69 -23.35
#